data_AF-A0A6F9DGZ9-F1
#
_entry.id   AF-A0A6F9DGZ9-F1
#
_cell.length_a   1.000
_cell.length_b   1.000
_cell.length_c   1.000
_cell.angle_alpha   90.00
_cell.angle_beta   90.00
_cell.angle_gamma   90.00
#
_symmetry.space_group_name_H-M   'P 1'
#
loop_
_entity.id
_entity.type
_entity.pdbx_description
1 polymer ?
#
loop_
_entity_poly.entity_id
_entity_poly.type
_entity_poly.pdbx_seq_one_letter_code
_entity_poly.pdbx_strand_id
1 'polypeptide(L)'
;MGDQSARIDSTGEQETSSTRPEPVRDAYGISNSFLCSEDQDLWSQLHPSNVAVGTHKELESLRKKLKEDYGMKDQLWKLLKRFLQGHDQEHVVNKDFLSFHGFIAVTKWFGSFKRMKKGNTCYCLQQVENLMKKGGVKRGKSFVSWFAGFITNDEAYKYLRKEKCGTFLVRFSESLSSEGGFCVAVKLKDDEVLQYQIKGDYEQACNGERYNANLRLNSELKEARDIGPCTNIVEFVDALRCGVDIEGDFETFCPGLPLNATFQGYS
;
A
#
# COMPACT_ATOMS: atom_id res chain seq x y z
N MET A 1 34.36 6.40 74.17
CA MET A 1 33.54 5.20 74.33
C MET A 1 32.11 5.60 74.09
N GLY A 2 31.56 5.21 72.94
CA GLY A 2 30.25 5.65 72.47
C GLY A 2 29.96 4.90 71.19
N ASP A 3 29.39 3.72 71.36
CA ASP A 3 28.94 2.77 70.35
C ASP A 3 27.55 3.22 69.89
N GLN A 4 27.35 3.48 68.59
CA GLN A 4 26.02 3.61 67.98
C GLN A 4 26.03 3.01 66.58
N SER A 5 25.55 1.78 66.54
CA SER A 5 25.05 1.06 65.38
C SER A 5 23.62 1.52 65.06
N ALA A 6 23.30 1.83 63.80
CA ALA A 6 21.98 1.51 63.22
C ALA A 6 21.89 1.82 61.70
N ARG A 7 21.68 0.73 60.95
CA ARG A 7 20.69 0.54 59.88
C ARG A 7 20.69 1.47 58.67
N ILE A 8 21.17 0.92 57.55
CA ILE A 8 20.86 1.37 56.18
C ILE A 8 19.65 0.57 55.71
N ASP A 9 18.50 1.21 55.56
CA ASP A 9 17.35 0.71 54.82
C ASP A 9 17.57 1.01 53.32
N SER A 10 17.74 -0.04 52.53
CA SER A 10 17.78 0.04 51.06
C SER A 10 16.40 -0.34 50.50
N THR A 11 15.54 0.66 50.33
CA THR A 11 14.34 0.52 49.49
C THR A 11 14.75 0.53 48.03
N GLY A 12 14.87 -0.66 47.44
CA GLY A 12 15.00 -0.83 46.00
C GLY A 12 13.64 -0.63 45.34
N GLU A 13 13.41 0.55 44.77
CA GLU A 13 12.33 0.77 43.81
C GLU A 13 12.74 0.11 42.48
N GLN A 14 12.17 -1.06 42.20
CA GLN A 14 12.22 -1.64 40.85
C GLN A 14 11.20 -0.94 39.97
N GLU A 15 11.69 -0.07 39.09
CA GLU A 15 10.94 0.44 37.94
C GLU A 15 10.50 -0.74 37.06
N THR A 16 9.22 -1.08 37.11
CA THR A 16 8.61 -2.00 36.15
C THR A 16 8.45 -1.26 34.82
N SER A 17 9.50 -1.32 34.01
CA SER A 17 9.49 -0.99 32.58
C SER A 17 8.41 -1.83 31.89
N SER A 18 7.25 -1.21 31.66
CA SER A 18 6.18 -1.75 30.82
C SER A 18 6.62 -1.67 29.36
N THR A 19 7.39 -2.66 28.91
CA THR A 19 7.66 -2.86 27.49
C THR A 19 6.39 -3.39 26.83
N ARG A 20 5.73 -2.52 26.06
CA ARG A 20 4.69 -2.90 25.11
C ARG A 20 5.26 -4.01 24.21
N PRO A 21 4.60 -5.17 24.06
CA PRO A 21 5.12 -6.23 23.21
C PRO A 21 5.23 -5.72 21.78
N GLU A 22 6.41 -5.90 21.17
CA GLU A 22 6.59 -5.58 19.76
C GLU A 22 5.63 -6.41 18.89
N PRO A 23 5.02 -5.82 17.85
CA PRO A 23 4.14 -6.55 16.96
C PRO A 23 4.93 -7.67 16.25
N VAL A 24 4.43 -8.90 16.38
CA VAL A 24 4.95 -10.07 15.66
C VAL A 24 4.90 -9.77 14.17
N ARG A 25 6.07 -9.75 13.52
CA ARG A 25 6.24 -9.51 12.08
C ARG A 25 6.22 -10.85 11.35
N ASP A 26 5.52 -10.93 10.21
CA ASP A 26 5.57 -12.08 9.31
C ASP A 26 6.79 -12.02 8.36
N ALA A 27 6.90 -12.98 7.44
CA ALA A 27 7.99 -13.06 6.46
C ALA A 27 8.13 -11.81 5.55
N TYR A 28 7.12 -10.93 5.53
CA TYR A 28 7.10 -9.69 4.75
C TYR A 28 7.15 -8.43 5.65
N GLY A 29 7.33 -8.62 6.96
CA GLY A 29 7.48 -7.53 7.92
C GLY A 29 6.19 -6.75 8.20
N ILE A 30 5.02 -7.17 7.69
CA ILE A 30 3.80 -6.38 7.77
C ILE A 30 3.37 -6.25 9.23
N SER A 31 3.33 -5.03 9.76
CA SER A 31 2.75 -4.76 11.08
C SER A 31 1.30 -5.25 11.09
N ASN A 32 0.99 -6.21 11.96
CA ASN A 32 -0.31 -6.87 12.12
C ASN A 32 -1.35 -6.00 12.84
N SER A 33 -1.26 -4.67 12.69
CA SER A 33 -2.15 -3.72 13.35
C SER A 33 -3.05 -3.02 12.34
N PHE A 34 -4.29 -2.81 12.76
CA PHE A 34 -5.25 -1.99 12.03
C PHE A 34 -4.83 -0.52 12.07
N LEU A 35 -5.15 0.19 11.00
CA LEU A 35 -4.83 1.60 10.86
C LEU A 35 -5.72 2.48 11.73
N CYS A 36 -6.96 2.08 11.94
CA CYS A 36 -7.88 2.70 12.89
C CYS A 36 -8.90 1.68 13.43
N SER A 37 -9.67 2.08 14.45
CA SER A 37 -10.73 1.27 15.06
C SER A 37 -11.79 0.84 14.04
N GLU A 38 -12.13 1.68 13.06
CA GLU A 38 -13.15 1.36 12.07
C GLU A 38 -12.73 0.21 11.15
N ASP A 39 -11.43 0.08 10.83
CA ASP A 39 -10.90 -1.06 10.08
C ASP A 39 -10.95 -2.34 10.91
N GLN A 40 -10.64 -2.23 12.21
CA GLN A 40 -10.75 -3.33 13.15
C GLN A 40 -12.21 -3.80 13.30
N ASP A 41 -13.13 -2.87 13.50
CA ASP A 41 -14.57 -3.17 13.62
C ASP A 41 -15.11 -3.82 12.36
N LEU A 42 -14.70 -3.32 11.18
CA LEU A 42 -15.04 -3.92 9.89
C LEU A 42 -14.53 -5.36 9.81
N TRP A 43 -13.26 -5.60 10.17
CA TRP A 43 -12.68 -6.93 10.15
C TRP A 43 -13.38 -7.89 11.12
N SER A 44 -13.63 -7.48 12.36
CA SER A 44 -14.29 -8.29 13.38
C SER A 44 -15.74 -8.63 13.02
N GLN A 45 -16.45 -7.74 12.32
CA GLN A 45 -17.78 -8.03 11.78
C GLN A 45 -17.75 -9.11 10.70
N LEU A 46 -16.68 -9.19 9.92
CA LEU A 46 -16.50 -10.21 8.88
C LEU A 46 -16.03 -11.54 9.48
N HIS A 47 -15.13 -11.48 10.47
CA HIS A 47 -14.49 -12.64 11.10
C HIS A 47 -14.71 -12.64 12.61
N PRO A 48 -15.91 -13.00 13.10
CA PRO A 48 -16.19 -13.04 14.53
C PRO A 48 -15.31 -14.06 15.29
N SER A 49 -14.73 -15.04 14.57
CA SER A 49 -13.82 -16.06 15.09
C SER A 49 -12.33 -15.67 15.06
N ASN A 50 -11.97 -14.45 14.64
CA ASN A 50 -10.58 -13.94 14.57
C ASN A 50 -9.60 -14.87 13.82
N VAL A 51 -10.06 -15.55 12.77
CA VAL A 51 -9.21 -16.40 11.94
C VAL A 51 -8.38 -15.52 10.99
N ALA A 52 -7.10 -15.87 10.77
CA ALA A 52 -6.19 -15.10 9.92
C ALA A 52 -6.54 -15.17 8.41
N VAL A 53 -7.25 -16.22 8.00
CA VAL A 53 -7.70 -16.44 6.62
C VAL A 53 -9.22 -16.65 6.63
N GLY A 54 -9.93 -15.75 5.95
CA GLY A 54 -11.36 -15.86 5.71
C GLY A 54 -11.69 -16.86 4.62
N THR A 55 -12.96 -17.20 4.49
CA THR A 55 -13.52 -17.96 3.38
C THR A 55 -14.01 -17.04 2.25
N HIS A 56 -14.45 -17.64 1.15
CA HIS A 56 -15.17 -16.94 0.09
C HIS A 56 -16.38 -16.16 0.61
N LYS A 57 -17.04 -16.67 1.66
CA LYS A 57 -18.21 -16.03 2.26
C LYS A 57 -17.86 -14.70 2.91
N GLU A 58 -16.74 -14.60 3.64
CA GLU A 58 -16.29 -13.32 4.22
C GLU A 58 -15.90 -12.32 3.12
N LEU A 59 -15.25 -12.78 2.06
CA LEU A 59 -14.90 -11.92 0.92
C LEU A 59 -16.14 -11.32 0.23
N GLU A 60 -17.17 -12.13 -0.05
CA GLU A 60 -18.42 -11.61 -0.62
C GLU A 60 -19.24 -10.80 0.39
N SER A 61 -19.11 -11.08 1.69
CA SER A 61 -19.72 -10.25 2.74
C SER A 61 -19.09 -8.86 2.78
N LEU A 62 -17.75 -8.77 2.66
CA LEU A 62 -17.04 -7.50 2.52
C LEU A 62 -17.53 -6.76 1.27
N ARG A 63 -17.61 -7.44 0.12
CA ARG A 63 -18.14 -6.84 -1.12
C ARG A 63 -19.52 -6.23 -0.93
N LYS A 64 -20.44 -7.01 -0.35
CA LYS A 64 -21.82 -6.59 -0.10
C LYS A 64 -21.85 -5.34 0.79
N LYS A 65 -21.12 -5.36 1.90
CA LYS A 65 -21.03 -4.24 2.83
C LYS A 65 -20.45 -2.98 2.17
N LEU A 66 -19.36 -3.10 1.42
CA LEU A 66 -18.78 -1.97 0.69
C LEU A 66 -19.73 -1.40 -0.38
N LYS A 67 -20.57 -2.24 -0.99
CA LYS A 67 -21.59 -1.81 -1.95
C LYS A 67 -22.75 -1.08 -1.27
N GLU A 68 -23.24 -1.60 -0.14
CA GLU A 68 -24.33 -1.00 0.64
C GLU A 68 -23.91 0.31 1.29
N ASP A 69 -22.74 0.32 1.95
CA ASP A 69 -22.26 1.47 2.71
C ASP A 69 -21.74 2.58 1.78
N TYR A 70 -21.07 2.24 0.68
CA TYR A 70 -20.32 3.22 -0.14
C TYR A 70 -20.73 3.28 -1.61
N GLY A 71 -21.72 2.50 -2.04
CA GLY A 71 -22.10 2.44 -3.46
C GLY A 71 -20.99 1.91 -4.36
N MET A 72 -20.11 1.05 -3.85
CA MET A 72 -18.98 0.49 -4.59
C MET A 72 -19.43 -0.20 -5.89
N LYS A 73 -18.77 0.15 -7.00
CA LYS A 73 -19.04 -0.42 -8.33
C LYS A 73 -18.31 -1.76 -8.52
N ASP A 74 -18.88 -2.65 -9.34
CA ASP A 74 -18.30 -3.98 -9.57
C ASP A 74 -16.91 -3.96 -10.20
N GLN A 75 -16.60 -2.97 -11.05
CA GLN A 75 -15.25 -2.84 -11.61
C GLN A 75 -14.22 -2.43 -10.55
N LEU A 76 -14.60 -1.56 -9.62
CA LEU A 76 -13.76 -1.17 -8.49
C LEU A 76 -13.51 -2.38 -7.58
N TRP A 77 -14.55 -3.19 -7.34
CA TRP A 77 -14.42 -4.45 -6.63
C TRP A 77 -13.43 -5.42 -7.28
N LYS A 78 -13.44 -5.58 -8.61
CA LYS A 78 -12.49 -6.48 -9.29
C LYS A 78 -11.04 -6.11 -9.01
N LEU A 79 -10.72 -4.82 -8.99
CA LEU A 79 -9.37 -4.36 -8.68
C LEU A 79 -9.06 -4.52 -7.19
N LEU A 80 -9.96 -4.05 -6.31
CA LEU A 80 -9.79 -4.18 -4.87
C LEU A 80 -9.65 -5.64 -4.42
N LYS A 81 -10.46 -6.54 -4.97
CA LYS A 81 -10.40 -7.99 -4.73
C LYS A 81 -9.01 -8.53 -5.08
N ARG A 82 -8.41 -8.11 -6.20
CA ARG A 82 -7.02 -8.51 -6.53
C ARG A 82 -6.02 -8.04 -5.49
N PHE A 83 -6.21 -6.86 -4.89
CA PHE A 83 -5.34 -6.36 -3.82
C PHE A 83 -5.54 -7.10 -2.50
N LEU A 84 -6.80 -7.36 -2.12
CA LEU A 84 -7.15 -8.12 -0.92
C LEU A 84 -6.68 -9.57 -0.96
N GLN A 85 -6.49 -10.13 -2.16
CA GLN A 85 -6.03 -11.50 -2.40
C GLN A 85 -4.53 -11.59 -2.69
N GLY A 86 -3.78 -10.50 -2.49
CA GLY A 86 -2.38 -10.39 -2.84
C GLY A 86 -1.48 -11.50 -2.28
N HIS A 87 -0.47 -11.88 -3.09
CA HIS A 87 0.75 -12.67 -2.85
C HIS A 87 0.70 -14.01 -2.08
N ASP A 88 -0.45 -14.61 -1.78
CA ASP A 88 -0.46 -16.03 -1.39
C ASP A 88 -0.35 -16.93 -2.64
N GLN A 89 0.84 -16.94 -3.25
CA GLN A 89 1.17 -17.88 -4.33
C GLN A 89 1.22 -19.33 -3.82
N GLU A 90 1.25 -19.58 -2.51
CA GLU A 90 1.22 -20.93 -1.93
C GLU A 90 -0.21 -21.46 -1.71
N HIS A 91 -1.23 -20.60 -1.70
CA HIS A 91 -2.64 -21.00 -1.60
C HIS A 91 -3.34 -20.98 -2.97
N VAL A 92 -2.71 -21.59 -3.98
CA VAL A 92 -3.23 -21.73 -5.35
C VAL A 92 -4.57 -22.48 -5.42
N VAL A 93 -4.95 -23.21 -4.36
CA VAL A 93 -6.11 -24.09 -4.37
C VAL A 93 -7.44 -23.35 -4.19
N ASN A 94 -7.46 -22.13 -3.64
CA ASN A 94 -8.67 -21.32 -3.53
C ASN A 94 -8.39 -19.85 -3.82
N LYS A 95 -8.69 -19.36 -5.02
CA LYS A 95 -8.49 -17.95 -5.42
C LYS A 95 -9.53 -16.99 -4.83
N ASP A 96 -10.25 -17.40 -3.80
CA ASP A 96 -11.48 -16.76 -3.34
C ASP A 96 -11.53 -16.73 -1.81
N PHE A 97 -10.51 -16.17 -1.17
CA PHE A 97 -10.52 -15.86 0.26
C PHE A 97 -10.18 -14.39 0.52
N LEU A 98 -10.43 -13.97 1.76
CA LEU A 98 -10.03 -12.68 2.30
C LEU A 98 -8.94 -12.94 3.36
N SER A 99 -7.69 -12.58 3.10
CA SER A 99 -6.63 -12.71 4.10
C SER A 99 -6.57 -11.48 5.00
N PHE A 100 -6.21 -11.69 6.26
CA PHE A 100 -5.95 -10.60 7.19
C PHE A 100 -4.82 -9.70 6.68
N HIS A 101 -3.72 -10.29 6.23
CA HIS A 101 -2.58 -9.58 5.67
C HIS A 101 -2.96 -8.76 4.44
N GLY A 102 -3.74 -9.32 3.51
CA GLY A 102 -4.22 -8.59 2.34
C GLY A 102 -5.13 -7.42 2.70
N PHE A 103 -5.99 -7.59 3.70
CA PHE A 103 -6.83 -6.51 4.23
C PHE A 103 -5.98 -5.38 4.82
N ILE A 104 -5.04 -5.69 5.71
CA ILE A 104 -4.15 -4.69 6.33
C ILE A 104 -3.24 -4.02 5.30
N ALA A 105 -2.70 -4.76 4.34
CA ALA A 105 -1.82 -4.19 3.32
C ALA A 105 -2.58 -3.18 2.43
N VAL A 106 -3.82 -3.52 2.04
CA VAL A 106 -4.70 -2.62 1.30
C VAL A 106 -4.95 -1.32 2.05
N THR A 107 -5.22 -1.38 3.37
CA THR A 107 -5.48 -0.16 4.14
C THR A 107 -4.23 0.70 4.29
N LYS A 108 -3.03 0.11 4.30
CA LYS A 108 -1.78 0.88 4.30
C LYS A 108 -1.48 1.54 2.97
N TRP A 109 -1.73 0.88 1.84
CA TRP A 109 -1.49 1.45 0.51
C TRP A 109 -2.47 2.56 0.13
N PHE A 110 -3.74 2.40 0.52
CA PHE A 110 -4.83 3.23 -0.01
C PHE A 110 -5.62 3.97 1.08
N GLY A 111 -5.27 3.80 2.35
CA GLY A 111 -5.99 4.34 3.51
C GLY A 111 -7.08 3.40 4.01
N SER A 112 -7.67 3.76 5.15
CA SER A 112 -8.69 2.98 5.84
C SER A 112 -10.02 2.89 5.08
N PHE A 113 -10.83 1.91 5.46
CA PHE A 113 -12.24 1.82 5.11
C PHE A 113 -13.13 2.75 5.93
N LYS A 114 -12.56 3.63 6.76
CA LYS A 114 -13.27 4.69 7.45
C LYS A 114 -13.98 5.63 6.46
N ARG A 115 -15.25 5.91 6.74
CA ARG A 115 -16.05 6.87 5.96
C ARG A 115 -15.42 8.26 5.99
N MET A 116 -15.30 8.88 4.83
CA MET A 116 -14.83 10.26 4.72
C MET A 116 -15.88 11.24 5.26
N LYS A 117 -15.45 12.32 5.90
CA LYS A 117 -16.36 13.40 6.35
C LYS A 117 -17.15 14.03 5.20
N LYS A 118 -16.53 14.10 4.01
CA LYS A 118 -17.12 14.66 2.79
C LYS A 118 -17.21 13.57 1.72
N GLY A 119 -18.42 13.28 1.27
CA GLY A 119 -18.71 12.27 0.26
C GLY A 119 -19.34 10.99 0.84
N ASN A 120 -19.80 10.11 -0.06
CA ASN A 120 -20.45 8.85 0.31
C ASN A 120 -19.51 7.64 0.13
N THR A 121 -18.22 7.80 0.45
CA THR A 121 -17.19 6.76 0.27
C THR A 121 -16.20 6.75 1.44
N CYS A 122 -15.26 5.80 1.44
CA CYS A 122 -14.13 5.73 2.36
C CYS A 122 -12.80 6.08 1.65
N TYR A 123 -11.75 6.31 2.45
CA TYR A 123 -10.43 6.67 1.92
C TYR A 123 -9.88 5.60 0.97
N CYS A 124 -9.89 4.32 1.38
CA CYS A 124 -9.46 3.21 0.54
C CYS A 124 -10.11 3.21 -0.85
N LEU A 125 -11.45 3.24 -0.89
CA LEU A 125 -12.19 3.15 -2.15
C LEU A 125 -11.96 4.38 -3.02
N GLN A 126 -11.84 5.57 -2.43
CA GLN A 126 -11.51 6.77 -3.17
C GLN A 126 -10.15 6.65 -3.86
N GLN A 127 -9.13 6.14 -3.17
CA GLN A 127 -7.78 6.05 -3.76
C GLN A 127 -7.67 4.95 -4.81
N VAL A 128 -8.31 3.80 -4.60
CA VAL A 128 -8.38 2.77 -5.65
C VAL A 128 -9.15 3.29 -6.86
N GLU A 129 -10.23 4.05 -6.68
CA GLU A 129 -10.95 4.67 -7.78
C GLU A 129 -10.11 5.76 -8.51
N ASN A 130 -9.36 6.58 -7.77
CA ASN A 130 -8.42 7.55 -8.33
C ASN A 130 -7.37 6.85 -9.19
N LEU A 131 -6.80 5.75 -8.68
CA LEU A 131 -5.87 4.93 -9.43
C LEU A 131 -6.53 4.37 -10.70
N MET A 132 -7.75 3.84 -10.65
CA MET A 132 -8.44 3.36 -11.85
C MET A 132 -8.67 4.46 -12.90
N LYS A 133 -9.02 5.67 -12.47
CA LYS A 133 -9.31 6.82 -13.34
C LYS A 133 -8.06 7.41 -13.99
N LYS A 134 -6.98 7.53 -13.21
CA LYS A 134 -5.82 8.37 -13.54
C LYS A 134 -4.51 7.58 -13.59
N GLY A 135 -4.53 6.30 -13.22
CA GLY A 135 -3.39 5.39 -13.19
C GLY A 135 -2.88 4.95 -14.57
N GLY A 136 -3.18 5.69 -15.62
CA GLY A 136 -2.87 5.32 -17.00
C GLY A 136 -3.46 6.28 -18.01
N VAL A 137 -3.32 5.94 -19.29
CA VAL A 137 -3.84 6.72 -20.41
C VAL A 137 -4.58 5.84 -21.41
N LYS A 138 -5.59 6.40 -22.07
CA LYS A 138 -6.20 5.77 -23.24
C LYS A 138 -5.23 5.82 -24.42
N ARG A 139 -4.98 4.67 -25.05
CA ARG A 139 -4.27 4.55 -26.33
C ARG A 139 -5.18 3.81 -27.31
N GLY A 140 -5.83 4.55 -28.20
CA GLY A 140 -6.84 3.99 -29.10
C GLY A 140 -8.03 3.43 -28.32
N LYS A 141 -8.31 2.12 -28.49
CA LYS A 141 -9.41 1.42 -27.80
C LYS A 141 -9.01 0.79 -26.46
N SER A 142 -7.75 0.88 -26.04
CA SER A 142 -7.26 0.27 -24.81
C SER A 142 -6.81 1.32 -23.80
N PHE A 143 -6.99 1.01 -22.52
CA PHE A 143 -6.36 1.75 -21.43
C PHE A 143 -5.03 1.07 -21.09
N VAL A 144 -3.97 1.87 -21.00
CA VAL A 144 -2.63 1.41 -20.60
C VAL A 144 -2.34 2.01 -19.22
N SER A 145 -2.35 1.16 -18.19
CA SER A 145 -1.98 1.52 -16.83
C SER A 145 -0.46 1.59 -16.70
N TRP A 146 0.04 2.50 -15.88
CA TRP A 146 1.44 2.47 -15.42
C TRP A 146 1.59 1.61 -14.15
N PHE A 147 0.48 1.19 -13.53
CA PHE A 147 0.46 0.43 -12.28
C PHE A 147 0.41 -1.08 -12.53
N ALA A 148 1.46 -1.78 -12.11
CA ALA A 148 1.62 -3.23 -12.23
C ALA A 148 1.06 -4.01 -11.03
N GLY A 149 0.92 -3.38 -9.86
CA GLY A 149 0.48 -4.04 -8.63
C GLY A 149 1.56 -4.95 -8.04
N PHE A 150 1.22 -6.23 -7.82
CA PHE A 150 2.14 -7.24 -7.28
C PHE A 150 3.04 -7.80 -8.39
N ILE A 151 4.23 -7.22 -8.52
CA ILE A 151 5.32 -7.83 -9.27
C ILE A 151 6.63 -7.65 -8.49
N THR A 152 7.56 -8.59 -8.63
CA THR A 152 8.87 -8.54 -7.97
C THR A 152 9.83 -7.59 -8.70
N ASN A 153 10.96 -7.26 -8.05
CA ASN A 153 12.10 -6.60 -8.67
C ASN A 153 12.51 -7.24 -10.00
N ASP A 154 12.63 -8.57 -10.02
CA ASP A 154 13.07 -9.34 -11.18
C ASP A 154 12.04 -9.30 -12.32
N GLU A 155 10.75 -9.35 -11.98
CA GLU A 155 9.67 -9.20 -12.96
C GLU A 155 9.66 -7.80 -13.55
N ALA A 156 9.80 -6.76 -12.72
CA ALA A 156 9.90 -5.38 -13.19
C ALA A 156 11.08 -5.20 -14.17
N TYR A 157 12.25 -5.76 -13.85
CA TYR A 157 13.40 -5.77 -14.75
C TYR A 157 13.07 -6.49 -16.07
N LYS A 158 12.44 -7.66 -16.02
CA LYS A 158 12.06 -8.43 -17.23
C LYS A 158 11.10 -7.66 -18.13
N TYR A 159 10.14 -6.93 -17.54
CA TYR A 159 9.21 -6.06 -18.26
C TYR A 159 9.94 -4.89 -18.94
N LEU A 160 10.86 -4.23 -18.23
CA LEU A 160 11.50 -3.00 -18.70
C LEU A 160 12.72 -3.22 -19.59
N ARG A 161 13.45 -4.32 -19.45
CA ARG A 161 14.74 -4.51 -20.14
C ARG A 161 14.66 -4.40 -21.67
N LYS A 162 13.53 -4.75 -22.29
CA LYS A 162 13.35 -4.69 -23.75
C LYS A 162 12.68 -3.39 -24.22
N GLU A 163 12.29 -2.54 -23.29
CA GLU A 163 11.61 -1.29 -23.59
C GLU A 163 12.63 -0.18 -23.85
N LYS A 164 12.16 0.92 -24.45
CA LYS A 164 13.01 2.10 -24.67
C LYS A 164 13.37 2.79 -23.36
N CYS A 165 14.51 3.48 -23.35
CA CYS A 165 14.89 4.41 -22.28
C CYS A 165 13.72 5.33 -21.94
N GLY A 166 13.51 5.53 -20.65
CA GLY A 166 12.42 6.32 -20.10
C GLY A 166 11.07 5.61 -19.98
N THR A 167 11.03 4.31 -20.29
CA THR A 167 9.86 3.49 -20.00
C THR A 167 9.83 3.15 -18.52
N PHE A 168 8.68 3.31 -17.85
CA PHE A 168 8.56 3.05 -16.42
C PHE A 168 7.28 2.30 -16.06
N LEU A 169 7.28 1.74 -14.85
CA LEU A 169 6.11 1.15 -14.19
C LEU A 169 6.14 1.44 -12.69
N VAL A 170 4.98 1.29 -12.03
CA VAL A 170 4.85 1.38 -10.57
C VAL A 170 4.27 0.10 -10.03
N ARG A 171 4.77 -0.34 -8.89
CA ARG A 171 4.37 -1.57 -8.20
C ARG A 171 4.35 -1.34 -6.69
N PHE A 172 3.78 -2.29 -5.95
CA PHE A 172 3.97 -2.31 -4.50
C PHE A 172 5.44 -2.60 -4.19
N SER A 173 5.98 -1.94 -3.16
CA SER A 173 7.36 -2.16 -2.73
C SER A 173 7.48 -3.47 -1.94
N GLU A 174 8.45 -4.31 -2.30
CA GLU A 174 8.79 -5.51 -1.52
C GLU A 174 9.43 -5.12 -0.17
N SER A 175 10.33 -4.13 -0.17
CA SER A 175 11.09 -3.70 1.02
C SER A 175 10.30 -2.79 1.96
N LEU A 176 9.27 -2.11 1.46
CA LEU A 176 8.38 -1.23 2.24
C LEU A 176 6.94 -1.76 2.30
N SER A 177 6.74 -3.05 2.02
CA SER A 177 5.41 -3.69 1.99
C SER A 177 4.66 -3.52 3.32
N SER A 178 5.39 -3.57 4.43
CA SER A 178 4.88 -3.39 5.79
C SER A 178 4.37 -1.98 6.12
N GLU A 179 4.80 -1.00 5.35
CA GLU A 179 4.52 0.43 5.52
C GLU A 179 3.61 0.98 4.41
N GLY A 180 3.08 0.10 3.55
CA GLY A 180 2.27 0.55 2.42
C GLY A 180 3.09 1.29 1.35
N GLY A 181 4.37 0.95 1.19
CA GLY A 181 5.24 1.60 0.21
C GLY A 181 5.02 1.13 -1.23
N PHE A 182 5.48 1.97 -2.16
CA PHE A 182 5.47 1.70 -3.60
C PHE A 182 6.89 1.72 -4.15
N CYS A 183 7.09 1.19 -5.34
CA CYS A 183 8.33 1.33 -6.08
C CYS A 183 8.03 1.78 -7.50
N VAL A 184 8.75 2.77 -7.99
CA VAL A 184 8.80 3.12 -9.41
C VAL A 184 10.06 2.51 -9.99
N ALA A 185 9.93 1.77 -11.08
CA ALA A 185 11.06 1.26 -11.84
C ALA A 185 11.09 1.94 -13.20
N VAL A 186 12.25 2.44 -13.63
CA VAL A 186 12.45 3.13 -14.91
C VAL A 186 13.62 2.53 -15.68
N LYS A 187 13.42 2.33 -16.97
CA LYS A 187 14.44 1.88 -17.91
C LYS A 187 15.39 3.03 -18.23
N LEU A 188 16.68 2.83 -17.98
CA LEU A 188 17.75 3.72 -18.40
C LEU A 188 18.38 3.23 -19.72
N LYS A 189 19.56 3.72 -20.06
CA LYS A 189 20.38 3.23 -21.18
C LYS A 189 21.03 1.89 -20.82
N ASP A 190 21.58 1.20 -21.83
CA ASP A 190 22.46 0.03 -21.65
C ASP A 190 21.90 -1.11 -20.77
N ASP A 191 20.61 -1.37 -20.88
CA ASP A 191 19.92 -2.43 -20.11
C ASP A 191 19.78 -2.23 -18.61
N GLU A 192 20.12 -1.04 -18.12
CA GLU A 192 19.94 -0.68 -16.73
C GLU A 192 18.47 -0.33 -16.40
N VAL A 193 18.05 -0.72 -15.21
CA VAL A 193 16.73 -0.38 -14.63
C VAL A 193 16.96 0.19 -13.25
N LEU A 194 16.62 1.46 -13.08
CA LEU A 194 16.70 2.15 -11.80
C LEU A 194 15.38 2.01 -11.04
N GLN A 195 15.48 1.85 -9.72
CA GLN A 195 14.33 1.60 -8.85
C GLN A 195 14.27 2.59 -7.71
N TYR A 196 13.19 3.35 -7.65
CA TYR A 196 12.92 4.35 -6.64
C TYR A 196 11.88 3.84 -5.65
N GLN A 197 12.28 3.73 -4.39
CA GLN A 197 11.37 3.39 -3.31
C GLN A 197 10.56 4.62 -2.90
N ILE A 198 9.26 4.43 -2.68
CA ILE A 198 8.32 5.46 -2.24
C ILE A 198 7.76 5.04 -0.90
N LYS A 199 8.00 5.86 0.11
CA LYS A 199 7.46 5.69 1.45
C LYS A 199 6.29 6.65 1.67
N GLY A 200 5.29 6.18 2.40
CA GLY A 200 4.18 7.01 2.86
C GLY A 200 4.14 7.10 4.38
N ASP A 201 3.38 8.08 4.86
CA ASP A 201 2.90 8.13 6.23
C ASP A 201 1.46 7.59 6.24
N TYR A 202 1.36 6.25 6.31
CA TYR A 202 0.07 5.58 6.28
C TYR A 202 -0.77 5.91 7.52
N GLU A 203 -0.15 6.21 8.66
CA GLU A 203 -0.84 6.64 9.89
C GLU A 203 -1.54 7.99 9.69
N GLN A 204 -0.87 8.98 9.09
CA GLN A 204 -1.50 10.25 8.75
C GLN A 204 -2.62 10.13 7.70
N ALA A 205 -2.54 9.14 6.81
CA ALA A 205 -3.49 8.94 5.73
C ALA A 205 -4.96 8.78 6.21
N CYS A 206 -5.17 8.41 7.48
CA CYS A 206 -6.48 8.14 8.06
C CYS A 206 -6.95 9.12 9.14
N ASN A 207 -6.10 10.09 9.51
CA ASN A 207 -6.36 10.99 10.64
C ASN A 207 -6.84 12.39 10.21
N GLY A 208 -6.81 12.69 8.89
CA GLY A 208 -7.19 13.99 8.34
C GLY A 208 -8.62 14.07 7.79
N GLU A 209 -9.10 15.29 7.51
CA GLU A 209 -10.38 15.49 6.81
C GLU A 209 -10.36 15.02 5.35
N ARG A 210 -9.16 14.94 4.78
CA ARG A 210 -8.87 14.45 3.43
C ARG A 210 -7.82 13.37 3.54
N TYR A 211 -7.83 12.45 2.57
CA TYR A 211 -6.73 11.51 2.42
C TYR A 211 -5.42 12.28 2.25
N ASN A 212 -4.34 11.84 2.91
CA ASN A 212 -3.00 12.31 2.64
C ASN A 212 -1.98 11.26 3.12
N ALA A 213 -1.47 10.45 2.20
CA ALA A 213 -0.43 9.47 2.51
C ALA A 213 0.98 10.07 2.59
N ASN A 214 1.14 11.39 2.37
CA ASN A 214 2.41 12.10 2.50
C ASN A 214 3.56 11.36 1.78
N LEU A 215 3.29 10.88 0.56
CA LEU A 215 4.19 10.02 -0.20
C LEU A 215 5.45 10.79 -0.60
N ARG A 216 6.61 10.16 -0.39
CA ARG A 216 7.93 10.73 -0.64
C ARG A 216 8.87 9.66 -1.19
N LEU A 217 9.90 10.08 -1.92
CA LEU A 217 11.02 9.21 -2.22
C LEU A 217 11.70 8.78 -0.91
N ASN A 218 11.88 7.48 -0.74
CA ASN A 218 12.71 6.92 0.32
C ASN A 218 14.17 6.97 -0.16
N SER A 219 14.76 8.16 -0.17
CA SER A 219 16.12 8.36 -0.67
C SER A 219 17.12 8.62 0.46
N GLU A 220 18.11 7.74 0.57
CA GLU A 220 19.46 8.12 1.00
C GLU A 220 20.23 8.86 -0.12
N LEU A 221 19.69 8.87 -1.35
CA LEU A 221 20.24 9.55 -2.52
C LEU A 221 20.08 11.07 -2.36
N LYS A 222 21.20 11.76 -2.09
CA LYS A 222 21.28 13.21 -1.88
C LYS A 222 20.85 14.08 -3.07
N GLU A 223 20.65 13.48 -4.24
CA GLU A 223 20.49 14.20 -5.51
C GLU A 223 19.04 14.31 -5.98
N ALA A 224 18.10 13.55 -5.40
CA ALA A 224 16.70 13.76 -5.70
C ALA A 224 16.21 15.05 -5.04
N ARG A 225 16.08 16.13 -5.83
CA ARG A 225 15.37 17.33 -5.33
C ARG A 225 13.96 16.92 -4.89
N ASP A 226 13.58 17.39 -3.70
CA ASP A 226 12.38 16.99 -2.98
C ASP A 226 11.14 16.98 -3.90
N ILE A 227 10.71 15.78 -4.30
CA ILE A 227 9.30 15.58 -4.63
C ILE A 227 8.58 15.89 -3.34
N GLY A 228 7.99 17.10 -3.30
CA GLY A 228 7.19 17.51 -2.16
C GLY A 228 6.15 16.43 -1.84
N PRO A 229 5.71 16.35 -0.58
CA PRO A 229 4.84 15.28 -0.15
C PRO A 229 3.58 15.21 -1.01
N CYS A 230 3.37 14.06 -1.63
CA CYS A 230 2.22 13.84 -2.50
C CYS A 230 1.10 13.15 -1.73
N THR A 231 -0.14 13.57 -2.00
CA THR A 231 -1.29 13.08 -1.26
C THR A 231 -1.55 11.60 -1.54
N ASN A 232 -1.27 11.15 -2.76
CA ASN A 232 -1.53 9.81 -3.25
C ASN A 232 -0.57 9.43 -4.40
N ILE A 233 -0.59 8.16 -4.81
CA ILE A 233 0.35 7.63 -5.81
C ILE A 233 0.15 8.23 -7.21
N VAL A 234 -1.06 8.67 -7.55
CA VAL A 234 -1.31 9.33 -8.84
C VAL A 234 -0.62 10.68 -8.88
N GLU A 235 -0.81 11.51 -7.85
CA GLU A 235 -0.12 12.81 -7.74
C GLU A 235 1.39 12.65 -7.75
N PHE A 236 1.90 11.61 -7.08
CA PHE A 236 3.33 11.32 -7.06
C PHE A 236 3.88 11.00 -8.47
N VAL A 237 3.18 10.14 -9.23
CA VAL A 237 3.58 9.81 -10.60
C VAL A 237 3.44 11.01 -11.53
N ASP A 238 2.40 11.83 -11.38
CA ASP A 238 2.24 13.06 -12.16
C ASP A 238 3.40 14.04 -11.86
N ALA A 239 3.78 14.20 -10.59
CA ALA A 239 4.93 15.02 -10.20
C ALA A 239 6.23 14.51 -10.82
N LEU A 240 6.52 13.21 -10.72
CA LEU A 240 7.68 12.56 -11.36
C LEU A 240 7.79 12.91 -12.85
N ARG A 241 6.68 12.81 -13.58
CA ARG A 241 6.64 13.03 -15.03
C ARG A 241 6.75 14.49 -15.44
N CYS A 242 6.44 15.41 -14.54
CA CYS A 242 6.49 16.86 -14.79
C CYS A 242 7.89 17.47 -14.62
N GLY A 243 8.94 16.66 -14.47
CA GLY A 243 10.34 17.11 -14.54
C GLY A 243 11.00 17.27 -13.18
N VAL A 244 10.87 16.26 -12.32
CA VAL A 244 11.75 16.14 -11.15
C VAL A 244 13.15 15.83 -11.67
N ASP A 245 14.15 16.54 -11.12
CA ASP A 245 15.56 16.34 -11.41
C ASP A 245 16.06 15.05 -10.72
N ILE A 246 15.64 13.91 -11.26
CA ILE A 246 16.10 12.57 -10.87
C ILE A 246 16.50 11.81 -12.13
N GLU A 247 17.37 10.81 -11.96
CA GLU A 247 17.84 10.01 -13.08
C GLU A 247 16.71 9.20 -13.73
N GLY A 248 16.60 9.34 -15.05
CA GLY A 248 15.60 8.67 -15.89
C GLY A 248 14.50 9.60 -16.38
N ASP A 249 14.25 9.56 -17.70
CA ASP A 249 13.17 10.34 -18.31
C ASP A 249 11.85 9.58 -18.15
N PHE A 250 10.92 9.98 -17.28
CA PHE A 250 9.65 9.25 -17.07
C PHE A 250 8.62 9.47 -18.20
N GLU A 251 8.99 9.12 -19.44
CA GLU A 251 8.25 9.47 -20.64
C GLU A 251 7.05 8.56 -20.89
N THR A 252 7.26 7.24 -20.79
CA THR A 252 6.32 6.25 -21.33
C THR A 252 5.99 5.13 -20.35
N PHE A 253 4.76 4.66 -20.40
CA PHE A 253 4.30 3.55 -19.55
C PHE A 253 4.72 2.22 -20.15
N CYS A 254 5.16 1.31 -19.29
CA CYS A 254 5.45 -0.06 -19.67
C CYS A 254 4.20 -0.76 -20.23
N PRO A 255 4.26 -1.38 -21.42
CA PRO A 255 3.15 -2.14 -21.96
C PRO A 255 2.99 -3.49 -21.24
N GLY A 256 1.85 -4.16 -21.47
CA GLY A 256 1.67 -5.57 -21.07
C GLY A 256 1.60 -5.86 -19.58
N LEU A 257 1.40 -4.85 -18.73
CA LEU A 257 1.34 -5.04 -17.27
C LEU A 257 0.12 -5.90 -16.83
N PRO A 258 0.25 -6.70 -15.75
CA PRO A 258 -0.78 -7.66 -15.31
C PRO A 258 -2.16 -7.06 -15.02
N LEU A 259 -2.18 -5.80 -14.60
CA LEU A 259 -3.42 -5.11 -14.24
C LEU A 259 -4.08 -4.40 -15.43
N ASN A 260 -3.43 -4.25 -16.58
CA ASN A 260 -3.99 -3.50 -17.72
C ASN A 260 -5.39 -4.00 -18.13
N ALA A 261 -5.61 -5.32 -18.13
CA ALA A 261 -6.92 -5.91 -18.44
C ALA A 261 -8.02 -5.51 -17.44
N THR A 262 -7.68 -5.27 -16.17
CA THR A 262 -8.63 -4.84 -15.14
C THR A 262 -9.05 -3.38 -15.31
N PHE A 263 -8.19 -2.55 -15.90
CA PHE A 263 -8.46 -1.12 -16.11
C PHE A 263 -9.24 -0.82 -17.40
N GLN A 264 -9.26 -1.73 -18.38
CA GLN A 264 -9.91 -1.51 -19.69
C GLN A 264 -11.42 -1.21 -19.62
N GLY A 265 -12.12 -1.60 -18.55
CA GLY A 265 -13.56 -1.35 -18.39
C GLY A 265 -13.96 -0.02 -17.76
N TYR A 266 -13.00 0.84 -17.41
CA TYR A 266 -13.24 2.11 -16.71
C TYR A 266 -13.18 3.34 -17.64
N SER A 267 -12.66 3.14 -18.85
CA SER A 267 -12.29 4.21 -19.78
C SER A 267 -13.49 4.71 -20.57
#